data_AF-A0A1Q3C950-F1
#
_entry.id   AF-A0A1Q3C950-F1
#
_cell.length_a   1.000
_cell.length_b   1.000
_cell.length_c   1.000
_cell.angle_alpha   90.00
_cell.angle_beta   90.00
_cell.angle_gamma   90.00
#
_symmetry.space_group_name_H-M   'P 1'
#
loop_
_entity.id
_entity.type
_entity.pdbx_description
1 polymer ?
#
loop_
_entity_poly.entity_id
_entity_poly.type
_entity_poly.pdbx_seq_one_letter_code
_entity_poly.pdbx_strand_id
1 'polypeptide(L)'
;DPVQMTFLVVDTPSPYNAIVGRPCLNLMEAIVSTRYLVMKFPTRFGVGEVQGNQQVARQCYKTAVMDKGKEKALSIANVELRGDVEPERPQPVKEVLQVPLEEGNEERIIQVGSQLREVEKEEPITFLRNNKNVFAWSAEEVLGISPEVMLQKLSVDPMRPPTRQKKRNFTP
;
A
#
# COMPACT_ATOMS: atom_id res chain seq x y z
N ASP A 1 12.04 -22.40 19.65
CA ASP A 1 13.23 -22.09 18.83
C ASP A 1 13.29 -20.61 18.49
N PRO A 2 14.48 -20.01 18.33
CA PRO A 2 14.60 -18.64 17.87
C PRO A 2 14.07 -18.52 16.42
N VAL A 3 13.23 -17.52 16.18
CA VAL A 3 12.74 -17.20 14.83
C VAL A 3 13.91 -16.70 13.99
N GLN A 4 14.23 -17.39 12.90
CA GLN A 4 15.25 -16.96 11.93
C GLN A 4 14.61 -16.15 10.80
N MET A 5 15.28 -15.07 10.40
CA MET A 5 14.79 -14.20 9.34
C MET A 5 15.92 -13.68 8.46
N THR A 6 15.67 -13.68 7.16
CA THR A 6 16.54 -13.08 6.14
C THR A 6 16.08 -11.67 5.84
N PHE A 7 17.00 -10.70 5.89
CA PHE A 7 16.74 -9.31 5.52
C PHE A 7 17.50 -8.94 4.25
N LEU A 8 16.86 -8.16 3.37
CA LEU A 8 17.55 -7.43 2.33
C LEU A 8 18.13 -6.16 2.95
N VAL A 9 19.44 -6.01 2.91
CA VAL A 9 20.12 -4.79 3.37
C VAL A 9 20.28 -3.86 2.18
N VAL A 10 19.77 -2.64 2.32
CA VAL A 10 19.86 -1.58 1.31
C VAL A 10 20.59 -0.40 1.93
N ASP A 11 21.73 -0.02 1.35
CA ASP A 11 22.49 1.16 1.78
C ASP A 11 21.89 2.41 1.13
N THR A 12 20.90 3.02 1.80
CA THR A 12 20.21 4.20 1.31
C THR A 12 19.73 5.09 2.47
N PRO A 13 19.78 6.43 2.32
CA PRO A 13 19.19 7.33 3.30
C PRO A 13 17.67 7.11 3.40
N SER A 14 17.24 6.52 4.52
CA SER A 14 15.86 6.14 4.81
C SER A 14 15.49 6.57 6.23
N PRO A 15 14.25 7.04 6.47
CA PRO A 15 13.75 7.30 7.83
C PRO A 15 13.44 6.00 8.61
N TYR A 16 13.58 4.84 7.96
CA TYR A 16 13.31 3.53 8.54
C TYR A 16 14.60 2.70 8.62
N ASN A 17 14.85 2.12 9.79
CA ASN A 17 15.95 1.18 10.02
C ASN A 17 15.64 -0.24 9.51
N ALA A 18 14.36 -0.61 9.49
CA ALA A 18 13.88 -1.90 8.98
C ALA A 18 12.42 -1.78 8.54
N ILE A 19 12.06 -2.51 7.49
CA ILE A 19 10.67 -2.64 7.02
C ILE A 19 10.25 -4.09 7.20
N VAL A 20 9.22 -4.29 8.01
CA VAL A 20 8.74 -5.62 8.40
C VAL A 20 7.45 -5.93 7.65
N GLY A 21 7.51 -6.89 6.73
CA GLY A 21 6.35 -7.33 5.97
C GLY A 21 5.46 -8.32 6.71
N ARG A 22 4.29 -8.62 6.12
CA ARG A 22 3.34 -9.63 6.63
C ARG A 22 3.95 -11.01 6.88
N PRO A 23 4.81 -11.58 6.00
CA PRO A 23 5.42 -12.89 6.28
C PRO A 23 6.21 -12.90 7.58
N CYS A 24 6.92 -11.81 7.89
CA CYS A 24 7.66 -11.68 9.13
C CYS A 24 6.76 -11.57 10.34
N LEU A 25 5.74 -10.71 10.29
CA LEU A 25 4.78 -10.56 11.38
C LEU A 25 4.11 -11.90 11.70
N ASN A 26 3.73 -12.68 10.68
CA ASN A 26 3.14 -14.00 10.85
C ASN A 26 4.11 -14.98 11.51
N LEU A 27 5.38 -14.98 11.07
CA LEU A 27 6.41 -15.86 11.62
C LEU A 27 6.71 -15.57 13.10
N MET A 28 6.59 -14.30 13.50
CA MET A 28 6.74 -13.87 14.90
C MET A 28 5.44 -14.01 15.71
N GLU A 29 4.35 -14.50 15.12
CA GLU A 29 3.01 -14.49 15.73
C GLU A 29 2.63 -13.08 16.27
N ALA A 30 3.07 -12.04 15.56
CA ALA A 30 2.96 -10.67 16.01
C ALA A 30 1.55 -10.13 15.76
N ILE A 31 0.98 -9.47 16.78
CA ILE A 31 -0.27 -8.72 16.69
C ILE A 31 0.05 -7.24 16.67
N VAL A 32 -0.37 -6.55 15.61
CA VAL A 32 -0.14 -5.11 15.44
C VAL A 32 -1.46 -4.37 15.61
N SER A 33 -1.48 -3.42 16.55
CA SER A 33 -2.54 -2.43 16.65
C SER A 33 -2.07 -1.11 16.06
N THR A 34 -2.57 -0.78 14.88
CA THR A 34 -2.30 0.50 14.20
C THR A 34 -2.85 1.69 14.99
N ARG A 35 -4.02 1.52 15.62
CA ARG A 35 -4.66 2.58 16.41
C ARG A 35 -3.83 3.01 17.63
N TYR A 36 -3.23 2.04 18.31
CA TYR A 36 -2.40 2.31 19.50
C TYR A 36 -0.91 2.37 19.19
N LEU A 37 -0.52 2.10 17.93
CA LEU A 37 0.86 1.98 17.48
C LEU A 37 1.66 0.99 18.31
N VAL A 38 1.07 -0.16 18.64
CA VAL A 38 1.71 -1.20 19.45
C VAL A 38 1.80 -2.49 18.64
N MET A 39 2.95 -3.15 18.68
CA MET A 39 3.14 -4.51 18.21
C MET A 39 3.46 -5.42 19.40
N LYS A 40 2.74 -6.53 19.53
CA LYS A 40 2.99 -7.57 20.53
C LYS A 40 3.39 -8.86 19.87
N PHE A 41 4.30 -9.61 20.49
CA PHE A 41 4.74 -10.91 19.99
C PHE A 41 5.18 -11.81 21.16
N PRO A 42 5.02 -13.13 21.05
CA PRO A 42 5.52 -14.06 22.06
C PRO A 42 7.05 -14.05 22.15
N THR A 43 7.55 -14.15 23.37
CA THR A 43 8.97 -14.34 23.71
C THR A 43 9.10 -15.45 24.75
N ARG A 44 10.31 -15.97 24.95
CA ARG A 44 10.61 -16.96 26.00
C ARG A 44 10.30 -16.50 27.43
N PHE A 45 10.12 -15.19 27.64
CA PHE A 45 9.83 -14.59 28.95
C PHE A 45 8.42 -14.00 29.03
N GLY A 46 7.53 -14.29 28.07
CA GLY A 46 6.18 -13.73 27.99
C GLY A 46 5.99 -12.86 26.75
N VAL A 47 5.07 -11.90 26.81
CA VAL A 47 4.74 -11.06 25.65
C VAL A 47 5.71 -9.88 25.56
N GLY A 48 6.43 -9.81 24.44
CA GLY A 48 7.19 -8.63 24.06
C GLY A 48 6.28 -7.55 23.49
N GLU A 49 6.57 -6.29 23.79
CA GLU A 49 5.81 -5.14 23.32
C GLU A 49 6.76 -4.12 22.68
N VAL A 50 6.41 -3.68 21.47
CA VAL A 50 7.07 -2.58 20.77
C VAL A 50 6.05 -1.47 20.58
N GLN A 51 6.36 -0.30 21.13
CA GLN A 51 5.48 0.87 21.08
C GLN A 51 6.05 1.92 20.14
N GLY A 52 5.22 2.38 19.21
CA GLY A 52 5.55 3.44 18.27
C GLY A 52 5.52 4.81 18.93
N ASN A 53 6.50 5.64 18.60
CA ASN A 53 6.57 7.04 19.03
C ASN A 53 6.39 7.95 17.81
N GLN A 54 5.24 8.60 17.71
CA GLN A 54 4.93 9.48 16.56
C GLN A 54 5.84 10.71 16.49
N GLN A 55 6.29 11.25 17.62
CA GLN A 55 7.14 12.45 17.63
C GLN A 55 8.52 12.12 17.07
N VAL A 56 9.11 11.02 17.55
CA VAL A 56 10.40 10.53 17.06
C VAL A 56 10.29 10.16 15.58
N ALA A 57 9.24 9.43 15.18
CA ALA A 57 9.02 9.09 13.77
C ALA A 57 8.94 10.33 12.86
N ARG A 58 8.23 11.38 13.30
CA ARG A 58 8.13 12.66 12.56
C ARG A 58 9.48 13.37 12.49
N GLN A 59 10.28 13.35 13.55
CA GLN A 59 11.63 13.93 13.56
C GLN A 59 12.57 13.16 12.61
N CYS A 60 12.62 11.83 12.70
CA CYS A 60 13.41 10.99 11.81
C CYS A 60 13.04 11.23 10.34
N TYR A 61 11.74 11.33 10.04
CA TYR A 61 11.27 11.67 8.71
C TYR A 61 11.78 13.04 8.25
N LYS A 62 11.60 14.10 9.05
CA LYS A 62 12.09 15.44 8.71
C LYS A 62 13.59 15.45 8.46
N THR A 63 14.39 14.79 9.30
CA THR A 63 15.85 14.73 9.14
C THR A 63 16.24 14.00 7.85
N ALA A 64 15.67 12.82 7.57
CA ALA A 64 15.96 12.07 6.36
C ALA A 64 15.54 12.82 5.07
N VAL A 65 14.51 13.66 5.16
CA VAL A 65 14.04 14.52 4.06
C VAL A 65 14.92 15.75 3.88
N MET A 66 15.35 16.40 4.96
CA MET A 66 16.16 17.62 4.90
C MET A 66 17.61 17.36 4.49
N ASP A 67 18.14 16.17 4.78
CA ASP A 67 19.50 15.76 4.38
C ASP A 67 19.61 15.52 2.85
N LYS A 68 18.47 15.28 2.19
CA LYS A 68 18.36 15.32 0.73
C LYS A 68 18.10 16.76 0.30
N GLY A 69 19.16 17.51 0.06
CA GLY A 69 19.07 18.89 -0.43
C GLY A 69 18.05 19.03 -1.57
N LYS A 70 16.92 19.71 -1.32
CA LYS A 70 15.86 20.14 -2.26
C LYS A 70 15.35 19.14 -3.33
N GLU A 71 15.74 17.87 -3.32
CA GLU A 71 15.07 16.85 -4.11
C GLU A 71 13.85 16.37 -3.32
N LYS A 72 12.68 16.70 -3.87
CA LYS A 72 11.34 16.49 -3.32
C LYS A 72 11.24 15.14 -2.62
N ALA A 73 11.37 15.15 -1.30
CA ALA A 73 10.88 14.05 -0.50
C ALA A 73 9.39 13.88 -0.81
N LEU A 74 9.03 12.68 -1.27
CA LEU A 74 7.64 12.28 -1.44
C LEU A 74 6.96 12.46 -0.09
N SER A 75 6.22 13.54 0.08
CA SER A 75 5.39 13.74 1.25
C SER A 75 4.42 12.57 1.30
N ILE A 76 4.68 11.62 2.18
CA ILE A 76 3.58 10.85 2.77
C ILE A 76 2.90 11.84 3.71
N ALA A 77 2.17 12.79 3.11
CA ALA A 77 1.20 13.57 3.84
C ALA A 77 0.28 12.53 4.48
N ASN A 78 -0.02 12.74 5.76
CA ASN A 78 -1.07 12.00 6.42
C ASN A 78 -2.26 11.94 5.45
N VAL A 79 -2.75 10.73 5.20
CA VAL A 79 -4.02 10.54 4.49
C VAL A 79 -5.12 11.05 5.43
N GLU A 80 -5.22 12.37 5.55
CA GLU A 80 -6.46 13.05 5.83
C GLU A 80 -7.31 12.86 4.57
N LEU A 81 -8.23 11.89 4.60
CA LEU A 81 -9.28 11.70 3.58
C LEU A 81 -10.32 12.83 3.63
N ARG A 82 -9.87 14.08 3.61
CA ARG A 82 -10.75 15.25 3.45
C ARG A 82 -10.03 16.34 2.67
N GLY A 83 -10.48 16.51 1.44
CA GLY A 83 -10.06 17.54 0.51
C GLY A 83 -10.09 16.97 -0.89
N ASP A 84 -10.84 17.60 -1.78
CA ASP A 84 -10.94 17.29 -3.21
C ASP A 84 -9.62 17.62 -3.94
N VAL A 85 -8.52 17.06 -3.46
CA VAL A 85 -7.24 17.05 -4.17
C VAL A 85 -7.08 15.63 -4.67
N GLU A 86 -7.46 15.42 -5.94
CA GLU A 86 -6.96 14.30 -6.73
C GLU A 86 -5.44 14.25 -6.49
N PRO A 87 -4.91 13.21 -5.82
CA PRO A 87 -3.48 13.13 -5.60
C PRO A 87 -2.83 13.05 -6.97
N GLU A 88 -2.07 14.10 -7.35
CA GLU A 88 -1.24 14.04 -8.54
C GLU A 88 -0.42 12.75 -8.47
N ARG A 89 -0.72 11.81 -9.37
CA ARG A 89 0.01 10.54 -9.43
C ARG A 89 1.48 10.89 -9.58
N PRO A 90 2.37 10.34 -8.74
CA PRO A 90 3.80 10.60 -8.88
C PRO A 90 4.22 10.23 -10.30
N GLN A 91 4.62 11.23 -11.07
CA GLN A 91 5.14 11.02 -12.40
C GLN A 91 6.49 10.31 -12.28
N PRO A 92 6.79 9.33 -13.16
CA PRO A 92 8.09 8.68 -13.16
C PRO A 92 9.20 9.71 -13.20
N VAL A 93 10.15 9.65 -12.26
CA VAL A 93 11.34 10.51 -12.24
C VAL A 93 12.27 10.23 -13.43
N LYS A 94 12.02 9.16 -14.18
CA LYS A 94 12.84 8.65 -15.29
C LYS A 94 12.02 8.56 -16.57
N GLU A 95 12.68 8.71 -17.72
CA GLU A 95 12.09 8.49 -19.04
C GLU A 95 11.45 7.10 -19.14
N VAL A 96 10.21 7.05 -19.65
CA VAL A 96 9.44 5.82 -19.83
C VAL A 96 9.05 5.63 -21.29
N LEU A 97 8.99 4.36 -21.70
CA LEU A 97 8.47 3.94 -22.99
C LEU A 97 7.00 3.56 -22.82
N GLN A 98 6.16 4.05 -23.72
CA GLN A 98 4.76 3.64 -23.80
C GLN A 98 4.66 2.37 -24.63
N VAL A 99 4.06 1.33 -24.06
CA VAL A 99 3.89 0.04 -24.72
C VAL A 99 2.41 -0.32 -24.74
N PRO A 100 1.80 -0.55 -25.91
CA PRO A 100 0.43 -1.02 -25.99
C PRO A 100 0.34 -2.49 -25.54
N LEU A 101 -0.68 -2.77 -24.72
CA LEU A 101 -1.00 -4.13 -24.28
C LEU A 101 -1.82 -4.91 -25.31
N GLU A 102 -2.50 -4.22 -26.22
CA GLU A 102 -3.26 -4.81 -27.30
C GLU A 102 -2.87 -4.17 -28.63
N GLU A 103 -2.65 -5.00 -29.65
CA GLU A 103 -2.33 -4.54 -31.00
C GLU A 103 -3.53 -3.77 -31.57
N GLY A 104 -3.30 -2.51 -31.96
CA GLY A 104 -4.34 -1.61 -32.47
C GLY A 104 -5.14 -0.83 -31.41
N ASN A 105 -4.80 -0.95 -30.12
CA ASN A 105 -5.45 -0.19 -29.04
C ASN A 105 -4.47 0.82 -28.42
N GLU A 106 -4.68 2.11 -28.68
CA GLU A 106 -3.85 3.20 -28.16
C GLU A 106 -4.27 3.68 -26.76
N GLU A 107 -5.41 3.23 -26.24
CA GLU A 107 -5.92 3.61 -24.92
C GLU A 107 -5.37 2.71 -23.81
N ARG A 108 -5.08 1.44 -24.13
CA ARG A 108 -4.59 0.44 -23.17
C ARG A 108 -3.07 0.34 -23.16
N ILE A 109 -2.44 1.44 -22.74
CA ILE A 109 -0.97 1.58 -22.68
C ILE A 109 -0.42 1.37 -21.28
N ILE A 110 0.77 0.77 -21.20
CA ILE A 110 1.58 0.70 -19.98
C ILE A 110 2.87 1.49 -20.17
N GLN A 111 3.45 1.95 -19.06
CA GLN A 111 4.72 2.66 -19.04
C GLN A 111 5.83 1.74 -18.51
N VAL A 112 6.89 1.57 -19.29
CA VAL A 112 8.05 0.74 -18.96
C VAL A 112 9.29 1.63 -18.87
N GLY A 113 10.17 1.42 -17.90
CA GLY A 113 11.38 2.23 -17.76
C GLY A 113 12.29 2.12 -19.00
N SER A 114 12.67 3.26 -19.59
CA SER A 114 13.53 3.31 -20.78
C SER A 114 14.91 2.67 -20.58
N GLN A 115 15.46 2.81 -19.37
CA GLN A 115 16.79 2.35 -18.96
C GLN A 115 16.90 0.83 -18.74
N LEU A 116 15.78 0.10 -18.73
CA LEU A 116 15.82 -1.36 -18.63
C LEU A 116 16.46 -1.96 -19.89
N ARG A 117 17.19 -3.07 -19.75
CA ARG A 117 17.69 -3.79 -20.92
C ARG A 117 16.52 -4.43 -21.66
N GLU A 118 16.61 -4.60 -22.98
CA GLU A 118 15.53 -5.20 -23.78
C GLU A 118 15.08 -6.56 -23.23
N VAL A 119 16.02 -7.40 -22.81
CA VAL A 119 15.72 -8.71 -22.20
C VAL A 119 14.89 -8.57 -20.92
N GLU A 120 15.12 -7.53 -20.12
CA GLU A 120 14.39 -7.25 -18.88
C GLU A 120 13.01 -6.62 -19.13
N LYS A 121 12.79 -6.03 -20.31
CA LYS A 121 11.50 -5.47 -20.72
C LYS A 121 10.57 -6.55 -21.30
N GLU A 122 11.12 -7.47 -22.09
CA GLU A 122 10.34 -8.48 -22.83
C GLU A 122 9.52 -9.40 -21.93
N GLU A 123 10.11 -9.89 -20.84
CA GLU A 123 9.43 -10.81 -19.90
C GLU A 123 8.19 -10.15 -19.25
N PRO A 124 8.29 -8.98 -18.59
CA PRO A 124 7.14 -8.33 -17.98
C PRO A 124 6.13 -7.82 -19.02
N ILE A 125 6.57 -7.31 -20.18
CA ILE A 125 5.64 -6.88 -21.25
C ILE A 125 4.82 -8.08 -21.74
N THR A 126 5.47 -9.20 -22.04
CA THR A 126 4.80 -10.43 -22.49
C THR A 126 3.83 -10.94 -21.42
N PHE A 127 4.26 -10.96 -20.16
CA PHE A 127 3.40 -11.36 -19.05
C PHE A 127 2.15 -10.48 -18.94
N LEU A 128 2.30 -9.16 -19.03
CA LEU A 128 1.18 -8.22 -18.93
C LEU A 128 0.22 -8.34 -20.13
N ARG A 129 0.74 -8.55 -21.35
CA ARG A 129 -0.08 -8.82 -22.55
C ARG A 129 -0.91 -10.09 -22.39
N ASN A 130 -0.32 -11.16 -21.84
CA ASN A 130 -1.01 -12.42 -21.59
C ASN A 130 -2.10 -12.32 -20.50
N ASN A 131 -2.00 -11.34 -19.60
CA ASN A 131 -2.93 -11.12 -18.48
C ASN A 131 -3.74 -9.82 -18.61
N LYS A 132 -3.95 -9.34 -19.83
CA LYS A 132 -4.63 -8.06 -20.12
C LYS A 132 -6.04 -7.94 -19.54
N ASN A 133 -6.73 -9.06 -19.33
CA ASN A 133 -8.08 -9.15 -18.76
C ASN A 133 -8.14 -8.95 -17.23
N VAL A 134 -7.00 -8.90 -16.54
CA VAL A 134 -6.93 -8.64 -15.10
C VAL A 134 -7.11 -7.14 -14.79
N PHE A 135 -6.82 -6.28 -15.76
CA PHE A 135 -6.92 -4.84 -15.62
C PHE A 135 -8.32 -4.35 -15.98
N ALA A 136 -8.83 -3.41 -15.18
CA ALA A 136 -10.00 -2.62 -15.53
C ALA A 136 -9.53 -1.22 -15.97
N TRP A 137 -9.79 -0.86 -17.21
CA TRP A 137 -9.40 0.42 -17.82
C TRP A 137 -10.43 1.52 -17.57
N SER A 138 -11.65 1.13 -17.20
CA SER A 138 -12.72 2.03 -16.79
C SER A 138 -13.51 1.43 -15.63
N ALA A 139 -14.34 2.26 -14.98
CA ALA A 139 -15.18 1.82 -13.87
C ALA A 139 -16.22 0.77 -14.31
N GLU A 140 -16.64 0.81 -15.57
CA GLU A 140 -17.60 -0.11 -16.19
C GLU A 140 -17.02 -1.52 -16.39
N GLU A 141 -15.70 -1.65 -16.53
CA GLU A 141 -15.03 -2.95 -16.69
C GLU A 141 -14.84 -3.70 -15.37
N VAL A 142 -15.01 -3.02 -14.22
CA VAL A 142 -14.96 -3.65 -12.90
C VAL A 142 -16.25 -4.45 -12.69
N LEU A 143 -16.20 -5.73 -13.08
CA LEU A 143 -17.21 -6.70 -12.66
C LEU A 143 -17.09 -6.84 -11.15
N GLY A 144 -18.03 -6.24 -10.41
CA GLY A 144 -18.08 -6.33 -8.96
C GLY A 144 -18.02 -7.79 -8.49
N ILE A 145 -17.51 -8.01 -7.27
CA ILE A 145 -17.45 -9.34 -6.69
C ILE A 145 -18.90 -9.87 -6.57
N SER A 146 -19.12 -11.12 -7.01
CA SER A 146 -20.44 -11.76 -6.91
C SER A 146 -20.99 -11.60 -5.48
N PRO A 147 -22.24 -11.15 -5.30
CA PRO A 147 -22.87 -11.08 -3.99
C PRO A 147 -22.81 -12.42 -3.25
N GLU A 148 -22.81 -13.55 -3.96
CA GLU A 148 -22.67 -14.88 -3.35
C GLU A 148 -21.32 -15.07 -2.62
N VAL A 149 -20.27 -14.38 -3.06
CA VAL A 149 -18.93 -14.40 -2.47
C VAL A 149 -18.77 -13.30 -1.40
N MET A 150 -19.43 -12.16 -1.58
CA MET A 150 -19.26 -10.97 -0.73
C MET A 150 -20.37 -10.76 0.31
N LEU A 151 -21.39 -11.62 0.36
CA LEU A 151 -22.44 -11.56 1.37
C LEU A 151 -21.94 -12.08 2.73
N GLN A 152 -21.52 -11.16 3.59
CA GLN A 152 -21.45 -11.44 5.02
C GLN A 152 -22.84 -11.22 5.63
N LYS A 153 -23.53 -12.31 6.00
CA LYS A 153 -24.78 -12.23 6.75
C LYS A 153 -24.48 -11.75 8.17
N LEU A 154 -24.74 -10.49 8.45
CA LEU A 154 -24.65 -9.94 9.80
C LEU A 154 -25.67 -10.65 10.70
N SER A 155 -25.25 -11.10 11.87
CA SER A 155 -26.15 -11.64 12.90
C SER A 155 -26.95 -10.50 13.53
N VAL A 156 -28.06 -10.13 12.88
CA VAL A 156 -29.02 -9.15 13.38
C VAL A 156 -30.14 -9.89 14.09
N ASP A 157 -30.45 -9.47 15.31
CA ASP A 157 -31.62 -9.94 16.04
C ASP A 157 -32.90 -9.42 15.35
N PRO A 158 -33.75 -10.29 14.79
CA PRO A 158 -34.97 -9.88 14.09
C PRO A 158 -36.01 -9.23 15.00
N MET A 159 -35.91 -9.44 16.33
CA MET A 159 -36.80 -8.81 17.30
C MET A 159 -36.41 -7.36 17.61
N ARG A 160 -35.22 -6.90 17.16
CA ARG A 160 -34.75 -5.56 17.41
C ARG A 160 -35.16 -4.61 16.27
N PRO A 161 -35.92 -3.54 16.55
CA PRO A 161 -36.37 -2.64 15.51
C PRO A 161 -35.20 -1.88 14.88
N PRO A 162 -35.24 -1.63 13.55
CA PRO A 162 -34.20 -0.88 12.86
C PRO A 162 -34.10 0.54 13.42
N THR A 163 -32.89 0.96 13.77
CA THR A 163 -32.63 2.31 14.28
C THR A 163 -32.12 3.19 13.16
N ARG A 164 -32.89 4.21 12.78
CA ARG A 164 -32.44 5.22 11.81
C ARG A 164 -31.52 6.22 12.51
N GLN A 165 -30.22 6.16 12.23
CA GLN A 165 -29.28 7.18 12.71
C GLN A 165 -29.45 8.45 11.88
N LYS A 166 -29.51 9.62 12.53
CA LYS A 166 -29.50 10.90 11.85
C LYS A 166 -28.16 11.07 11.12
N LYS A 167 -28.22 11.47 9.84
CA LYS A 167 -27.03 11.85 9.06
C LYS A 167 -26.29 12.92 9.85
N ARG A 168 -25.03 12.66 10.20
CA ARG A 168 -24.18 13.71 10.78
C ARG A 168 -23.83 14.68 9.66
N ASN A 169 -24.11 15.96 9.88
CA ASN A 169 -23.60 17.01 9.01
C ASN A 169 -22.09 17.05 9.23
N PHE A 170 -21.33 16.53 8.28
CA PHE A 170 -19.92 16.82 8.20
C PHE A 170 -19.79 18.11 7.40
N THR A 171 -19.55 19.23 8.09
CA THR A 171 -19.15 20.49 7.43
C THR A 171 -17.81 20.27 6.71
N PRO A 172 -17.57 20.92 5.55
CA PRO A 172 -16.25 20.95 4.92
C PRO A 172 -15.18 21.51 5.87
#